data_AF-A0A0S8DM14-F1
#
_entry.id   AF-A0A0S8DM14-F1
#
_cell.length_a   1.000
_cell.length_b   1.000
_cell.length_c   1.000
_cell.angle_alpha   90.00
_cell.angle_beta   90.00
_cell.angle_gamma   90.00
#
_symmetry.space_group_name_H-M   'P 1'
#
loop_
_entity.id
_entity.type
_entity.pdbx_description
1 polymer ?
#
loop_
_entity_poly.entity_id
_entity_poly.type
_entity_poly.pdbx_seq_one_letter_code
_entity_poly.pdbx_strand_id
1 'polypeptide(L)'
;SSRLDSLSGSLEPEKLFQTVPGIGPELARRIHEDLGTDTLEALEMAAHDGRLERVRGVGQRRAAAIRAALTTMLGQRVRRHHEPVENDPNVATLLDVDAEYRKGAEADRLTKIAPKRFNPKGEAWLPILHTTRGEWHFTALFSNTARAHELGRTKDWVVLYFFDNHHHEHQHTVVTETRGSLIDKRVVRGREQECREFYAGR
;
A
#
# COMPACT_ATOMS: atom_id res chain seq x y z
N SER A 1 -17.53 -5.77 -5.27
CA SER A 1 -16.99 -7.13 -5.11
C SER A 1 -15.92 -7.35 -6.16
N SER A 2 -14.64 -7.24 -5.79
CA SER A 2 -13.53 -7.43 -6.74
C SER A 2 -12.91 -8.80 -6.52
N ARG A 3 -12.59 -9.45 -7.63
CA ARG A 3 -12.34 -10.88 -7.83
C ARG A 3 -10.96 -11.37 -7.37
N LEU A 4 -10.27 -10.61 -6.52
CA LEU A 4 -8.91 -10.92 -6.05
C LEU A 4 -8.84 -11.44 -4.60
N ASP A 5 -9.97 -11.45 -3.87
CA ASP A 5 -10.04 -12.08 -2.54
C ASP A 5 -10.04 -13.63 -2.60
N SER A 6 -10.18 -14.24 -3.79
CA SER A 6 -10.44 -15.69 -3.94
C SER A 6 -9.24 -16.56 -4.37
N LEU A 7 -8.05 -16.00 -4.56
CA LEU A 7 -6.87 -16.77 -5.01
C LEU A 7 -5.64 -16.58 -4.10
N SER A 8 -5.87 -16.41 -2.80
CA SER A 8 -4.91 -16.78 -1.76
C SER A 8 -5.44 -18.03 -1.06
N GLY A 9 -5.16 -19.22 -1.60
CA GLY A 9 -5.66 -20.48 -1.06
C GLY A 9 -5.34 -20.66 0.43
N SER A 10 -6.41 -20.83 1.23
CA SER A 10 -6.51 -21.82 2.32
C SER A 10 -5.35 -21.91 3.31
N LEU A 11 -5.01 -20.81 3.98
CA LEU A 11 -4.30 -20.89 5.25
C LEU A 11 -5.20 -20.34 6.35
N GLU A 12 -5.49 -21.17 7.35
CA GLU A 12 -6.06 -20.73 8.61
C GLU A 12 -5.32 -19.47 9.10
N PRO A 13 -6.00 -18.42 9.58
CA PRO A 13 -5.36 -17.17 10.04
C PRO A 13 -4.13 -17.39 10.93
N GLU A 14 -4.16 -18.41 11.76
CA GLU A 14 -3.05 -18.79 12.62
C GLU A 14 -1.79 -19.22 11.86
N LYS A 15 -1.95 -19.97 10.76
CA LYS A 15 -0.84 -20.36 9.90
C LYS A 15 -0.27 -19.17 9.14
N LEU A 16 -1.14 -18.23 8.74
CA LEU A 16 -0.71 -16.99 8.13
C LEU A 16 0.12 -16.15 9.11
N PHE A 17 -0.32 -16.01 10.37
CA PHE A 17 0.43 -15.24 11.37
C PHE A 17 1.77 -15.85 11.75
N GLN A 18 1.90 -17.18 11.71
CA GLN A 18 3.17 -17.89 11.94
C GLN A 18 4.26 -17.55 10.90
N THR A 19 3.89 -16.97 9.75
CA THR A 19 4.88 -16.48 8.78
C THR A 19 5.64 -15.25 9.28
N VAL A 20 5.14 -14.57 10.32
CA VAL A 20 5.76 -13.38 10.90
C VAL A 20 6.78 -13.82 11.96
N PRO A 21 8.06 -13.40 11.83
CA PRO A 21 9.09 -13.68 12.83
C PRO A 21 8.66 -13.28 14.25
N GLY A 22 8.79 -14.21 15.19
CA GLY A 22 8.40 -14.00 16.59
C GLY A 22 6.96 -14.39 16.93
N ILE A 23 6.17 -14.85 15.96
CA ILE A 23 4.84 -15.43 16.18
C ILE A 23 4.89 -16.95 16.01
N GLY A 24 4.77 -17.67 17.13
CA GLY A 24 4.61 -19.13 17.14
C GLY A 24 3.13 -19.54 17.16
N PRO A 25 2.82 -20.86 17.06
CA PRO A 25 1.45 -21.37 16.95
C PRO A 25 0.51 -20.88 18.06
N GLU A 26 0.95 -20.95 19.32
CA GLU A 26 0.12 -20.53 20.46
C GLU A 26 -0.12 -19.02 20.48
N LEU A 27 0.86 -18.22 20.04
CA LEU A 27 0.66 -16.78 19.94
C LEU A 27 -0.24 -16.42 18.76
N ALA A 28 -0.13 -17.13 17.63
CA ALA A 28 -0.98 -16.94 16.47
C ALA A 28 -2.46 -17.21 16.80
N ARG A 29 -2.75 -18.32 17.49
CA ARG A 29 -4.09 -18.65 17.98
C ARG A 29 -4.66 -17.56 18.88
N ARG A 30 -3.89 -17.12 19.90
CA ARG A 30 -4.32 -16.04 20.80
C ARG A 30 -4.55 -14.72 20.09
N ILE A 31 -3.70 -14.35 19.14
CA ILE A 31 -3.91 -13.14 18.33
C ILE A 31 -5.24 -13.24 17.59
N HIS A 32 -5.53 -14.38 16.96
CA HIS A 32 -6.79 -14.59 16.26
C HIS A 32 -8.00 -14.53 17.21
N GLU A 33 -7.95 -15.22 18.35
CA GLU A 33 -9.03 -15.26 19.35
C GLU A 33 -9.26 -13.90 20.02
N ASP A 34 -8.20 -13.25 20.52
CA ASP A 34 -8.30 -12.01 21.30
C ASP A 34 -8.64 -10.80 20.43
N LEU A 35 -8.18 -10.77 19.17
CA LEU A 35 -8.31 -9.60 18.30
C LEU A 35 -9.29 -9.80 17.13
N GLY A 36 -9.72 -11.02 16.86
CA GLY A 36 -10.59 -11.35 15.72
C GLY A 36 -9.96 -11.04 14.36
N THR A 37 -8.63 -10.92 14.27
CA THR A 37 -7.93 -10.60 13.02
C THR A 37 -7.69 -11.87 12.22
N ASP A 38 -7.85 -11.79 10.91
CA ASP A 38 -7.72 -12.90 9.96
C ASP A 38 -6.64 -12.68 8.89
N THR A 39 -6.16 -11.45 8.75
CA THR A 39 -5.19 -11.02 7.73
C THR A 39 -3.94 -10.40 8.34
N LEU A 40 -2.80 -10.49 7.63
CA LEU A 40 -1.55 -9.85 8.07
C LEU A 40 -1.70 -8.33 8.18
N GLU A 41 -2.59 -7.74 7.40
CA GLU A 41 -2.80 -6.29 7.39
C GLU A 41 -3.72 -5.83 8.52
N ALA A 42 -4.69 -6.65 8.92
CA ALA A 42 -5.43 -6.42 10.16
C ALA A 42 -4.50 -6.57 11.39
N LEU A 43 -3.56 -7.51 11.34
CA LEU A 43 -2.54 -7.68 12.38
C LEU A 43 -1.56 -6.49 12.41
N GLU A 44 -1.12 -5.98 11.26
CA GLU A 44 -0.29 -4.76 11.17
C GLU A 44 -1.01 -3.58 11.82
N MET A 45 -2.30 -3.39 11.52
CA MET A 45 -3.11 -2.35 12.13
C MET A 45 -3.21 -2.50 13.65
N ALA A 46 -3.45 -3.71 14.16
CA ALA A 46 -3.48 -3.97 15.60
C ALA A 46 -2.12 -3.70 16.28
N ALA A 47 -1.01 -3.91 15.57
CA ALA A 47 0.32 -3.59 16.05
C ALA A 47 0.58 -2.07 16.11
N HIS A 48 -0.12 -1.28 15.29
CA HIS A 48 -0.01 0.18 15.24
C HIS A 48 -0.95 0.90 16.22
N ASP A 49 -2.19 0.42 16.38
CA ASP A 49 -3.18 1.05 17.27
C ASP A 49 -3.08 0.58 18.74
N GLY A 50 -2.09 -0.26 19.04
CA GLY A 50 -1.80 -0.77 20.37
C GLY A 50 -2.67 -1.94 20.82
N ARG A 51 -3.63 -2.40 20.02
CA ARG A 51 -4.43 -3.60 20.35
C ARG A 51 -3.58 -4.85 20.50
N LEU A 52 -2.51 -4.98 19.72
CA LEU A 52 -1.61 -6.14 19.80
C LEU A 52 -0.92 -6.25 21.17
N GLU A 53 -0.64 -5.13 21.84
CA GLU A 53 -0.03 -5.11 23.19
C GLU A 53 -0.99 -5.62 24.29
N ARG A 54 -2.29 -5.71 23.98
CA ARG A 54 -3.31 -6.26 24.89
C ARG A 54 -3.36 -7.79 24.86
N VAL A 55 -2.75 -8.42 23.85
CA VAL A 55 -2.68 -9.88 23.73
C VAL A 55 -1.71 -10.44 24.76
N ARG A 56 -2.16 -11.43 25.54
CA ARG A 56 -1.34 -12.03 26.60
C ARG A 56 -0.05 -12.63 26.04
N GLY A 57 1.08 -12.09 26.47
CA GLY A 57 2.42 -12.50 26.03
C GLY A 57 3.02 -11.61 24.94
N VAL A 58 2.35 -10.50 24.59
CA VAL A 58 2.87 -9.46 23.70
C VAL A 58 3.04 -8.16 24.50
N GLY A 59 4.25 -7.93 25.02
CA GLY A 59 4.62 -6.61 25.53
C GLY A 59 5.05 -5.66 24.42
N GLN A 60 5.19 -4.37 24.74
CA GLN A 60 5.63 -3.30 23.82
C GLN A 60 6.80 -3.69 22.92
N ARG A 61 7.86 -4.29 23.49
CA ARG A 61 9.05 -4.72 22.71
C ARG A 61 8.69 -5.74 21.63
N ARG A 62 7.85 -6.72 21.95
CA ARG A 62 7.44 -7.77 21.01
C ARG A 62 6.47 -7.21 19.96
N ALA A 63 5.52 -6.35 20.37
CA ALA A 63 4.63 -5.66 19.44
C ALA A 63 5.42 -4.80 18.42
N ALA A 64 6.44 -4.07 18.87
CA ALA A 64 7.32 -3.30 18.00
C ALA A 64 8.11 -4.17 17.00
N ALA A 65 8.62 -5.31 17.45
CA ALA A 65 9.32 -6.26 16.57
C ALA A 65 8.38 -6.86 15.50
N ILE A 66 7.17 -7.26 15.91
CA ILE A 66 6.13 -7.78 15.00
C ILE A 66 5.75 -6.71 13.97
N ARG A 67 5.54 -5.46 14.42
CA ARG A 67 5.23 -4.33 13.54
C ARG A 67 6.30 -4.12 12.47
N ALA A 68 7.58 -4.05 12.87
CA ALA A 68 8.69 -3.88 11.94
C ALA A 68 8.81 -5.04 10.92
N ALA A 69 8.54 -6.28 11.37
CA ALA A 69 8.52 -7.44 10.49
C ALA A 69 7.39 -7.36 9.46
N LEU A 70 6.16 -7.04 9.89
CA LEU A 70 4.99 -6.87 9.03
C LEU A 70 5.21 -5.78 7.98
N THR A 71 5.74 -4.62 8.38
CA THR A 71 6.07 -3.52 7.46
C THR A 71 7.05 -3.97 6.36
N THR A 72 8.02 -4.82 6.70
CA THR A 72 8.98 -5.36 5.73
C THR A 72 8.31 -6.36 4.78
N MET A 73 7.59 -7.34 5.34
CA MET A 73 6.93 -8.40 4.57
C MET A 73 5.89 -7.85 3.60
N LEU A 74 5.02 -6.95 4.07
CA LEU A 74 3.97 -6.34 3.26
C LEU A 74 4.55 -5.38 2.22
N GLY A 75 5.61 -4.65 2.55
CA GLY A 75 6.34 -3.84 1.58
C GLY A 75 7.00 -4.64 0.46
N GLN A 76 7.46 -5.86 0.74
CA GLN A 76 8.12 -6.73 -0.26
C GLN A 76 7.12 -7.43 -1.18
N ARG A 77 5.92 -7.76 -0.68
CA ARG A 77 4.82 -8.29 -1.51
C ARG A 77 4.41 -7.30 -2.60
N VAL A 78 4.31 -6.02 -2.27
CA VAL A 78 4.04 -4.94 -3.23
C VAL A 78 5.08 -4.91 -4.36
N ARG A 79 6.36 -5.18 -4.05
CA ARG A 79 7.44 -5.23 -5.06
C ARG A 79 7.42 -6.47 -5.94
N ARG A 80 6.93 -7.62 -5.44
CA ARG A 80 6.88 -8.87 -6.22
C ARG A 80 5.73 -8.93 -7.21
N HIS A 81 4.65 -8.17 -6.98
CA HIS A 81 3.59 -7.97 -7.98
C HIS A 81 4.04 -7.06 -9.14
N HIS A 82 5.28 -6.57 -9.13
CA HIS A 82 5.88 -5.75 -10.17
C HIS A 82 6.83 -6.62 -11.03
N GLU A 83 6.27 -7.53 -11.82
CA GLU A 83 7.00 -8.01 -12.99
C GLU A 83 6.76 -6.98 -14.11
N PRO A 84 7.81 -6.38 -14.69
CA PRO A 84 7.65 -5.44 -15.78
C PRO A 84 7.10 -6.18 -17.00
N VAL A 85 5.84 -5.93 -17.33
CA VAL A 85 5.28 -6.33 -18.62
C VAL A 85 5.73 -5.30 -19.64
N GLU A 86 6.12 -5.73 -20.84
CA GLU A 86 6.54 -4.86 -21.96
C GLU A 86 5.49 -3.80 -22.35
N ASN A 87 4.30 -3.81 -21.76
CA ASN A 87 3.16 -2.97 -22.11
C ASN A 87 2.74 -1.95 -21.04
N ASP A 88 3.42 -1.82 -19.89
CA ASP A 88 3.03 -0.85 -18.86
C ASP A 88 2.94 0.60 -19.39
N PRO A 89 2.00 1.43 -18.90
CA PRO A 89 1.94 2.85 -19.24
C PRO A 89 3.30 3.53 -19.03
N ASN A 90 3.74 4.36 -19.96
CA ASN A 90 5.02 5.05 -19.82
C ASN A 90 5.05 5.98 -18.58
N VAL A 91 6.25 6.33 -18.10
CA VAL A 91 6.43 7.19 -16.92
C VAL A 91 5.71 8.54 -17.06
N ALA A 92 5.66 9.12 -18.27
CA ALA A 92 4.98 10.39 -18.47
C ALA A 92 3.47 10.28 -18.17
N THR A 93 2.82 9.21 -18.62
CA THR A 93 1.41 8.91 -18.31
C THR A 93 1.19 8.71 -16.81
N LEU A 94 2.07 7.96 -16.13
CA LEU A 94 1.96 7.73 -14.68
C LEU A 94 2.10 9.04 -13.89
N LEU A 95 3.05 9.90 -14.28
CA LEU A 95 3.26 11.20 -13.64
C LEU A 95 2.14 12.20 -13.93
N ASP A 96 1.50 12.12 -15.10
CA ASP A 96 0.31 12.91 -15.42
C ASP A 96 -0.88 12.56 -14.51
N VAL A 97 -1.14 11.25 -14.32
CA VAL A 97 -2.19 10.77 -13.40
C VAL A 97 -1.89 11.16 -11.95
N ASP A 98 -0.63 11.08 -11.51
CA ASP A 98 -0.19 11.56 -10.18
C ASP A 98 -0.48 13.06 -10.00
N ALA A 99 -0.16 13.88 -11.00
CA ALA A 99 -0.40 15.32 -10.97
C ALA A 99 -1.90 15.65 -10.94
N GLU A 100 -2.72 14.98 -11.77
CA GLU A 100 -4.18 15.13 -11.75
C GLU A 100 -4.75 14.77 -10.37
N TYR A 101 -4.37 13.61 -9.83
CA TYR A 101 -4.82 13.15 -8.54
C TYR A 101 -4.48 14.13 -7.43
N ARG A 102 -3.21 14.55 -7.33
CA ARG A 102 -2.76 15.47 -6.28
C ARG A 102 -3.48 16.82 -6.36
N LYS A 103 -3.63 17.38 -7.56
CA LYS A 103 -4.36 18.65 -7.76
C LYS A 103 -5.84 18.51 -7.39
N GLY A 104 -6.45 17.37 -7.70
CA GLY A 104 -7.82 17.06 -7.30
C GLY A 104 -7.98 16.93 -5.79
N ALA A 105 -7.06 16.20 -5.15
CA ALA A 105 -7.07 15.95 -3.71
C ALA A 105 -6.81 17.23 -2.90
N GLU A 106 -5.86 18.07 -3.32
CA GLU A 106 -5.55 19.36 -2.68
C GLU A 106 -6.73 20.34 -2.78
N ALA A 107 -7.44 20.34 -3.92
CA ALA A 107 -8.63 21.14 -4.14
C ALA A 107 -9.91 20.56 -3.52
N ASP A 108 -9.83 19.43 -2.80
CA ASP A 108 -10.96 18.68 -2.24
C ASP A 108 -12.08 18.33 -3.24
N ARG A 109 -11.72 18.06 -4.51
CA ARG A 109 -12.66 17.77 -5.60
C ARG A 109 -12.88 16.28 -5.87
N LEU A 110 -12.15 15.41 -5.18
CA LEU A 110 -12.22 13.97 -5.39
C LEU A 110 -13.22 13.32 -4.43
N THR A 111 -13.90 12.28 -4.92
CA THR A 111 -14.71 11.40 -4.07
C THR A 111 -13.83 10.81 -2.97
N LYS A 112 -14.36 10.72 -1.75
CA LYS A 112 -13.67 10.09 -0.62
C LYS A 112 -14.28 8.72 -0.33
N ILE A 113 -13.41 7.75 -0.04
CA ILE A 113 -13.80 6.42 0.41
C ILE A 113 -13.39 6.20 1.86
N ALA A 114 -14.05 5.26 2.53
CA ALA A 114 -13.61 4.76 3.82
C ALA A 114 -12.58 3.64 3.61
N PRO A 115 -11.27 3.89 3.80
CA PRO A 115 -10.29 2.83 3.63
C PRO A 115 -10.49 1.76 4.71
N LYS A 116 -10.22 0.49 4.36
CA LYS A 116 -10.31 -0.64 5.30
C LYS A 116 -9.16 -0.68 6.32
N ARG A 117 -7.99 -0.15 5.93
CA ARG A 117 -6.77 -0.10 6.77
C ARG A 117 -6.67 1.27 7.45
N PHE A 118 -6.09 1.32 8.65
CA PHE A 118 -5.81 2.57 9.39
C PHE A 118 -7.02 3.54 9.46
N ASN A 119 -8.23 2.99 9.63
CA ASN A 119 -9.46 3.75 9.73
C ASN A 119 -10.39 3.18 10.82
N PRO A 120 -10.02 3.29 12.10
CA PRO A 120 -10.76 2.67 13.19
C PRO A 120 -12.20 3.17 13.32
N LYS A 121 -12.50 4.37 12.82
CA LYS A 121 -13.85 4.97 12.83
C LYS A 121 -14.69 4.64 11.59
N GLY A 122 -14.10 4.04 10.56
CA GLY A 122 -14.81 3.77 9.29
C GLY A 122 -15.20 5.02 8.51
N GLU A 123 -14.55 6.16 8.76
CA GLU A 123 -14.90 7.44 8.13
C GLU A 123 -14.39 7.49 6.68
N ALA A 124 -15.16 8.13 5.79
CA ALA A 124 -14.76 8.32 4.40
C ALA A 124 -13.83 9.54 4.25
N TRP A 125 -12.53 9.32 4.38
CA TRP A 125 -11.53 10.40 4.38
C TRP A 125 -10.48 10.29 3.27
N LEU A 126 -10.36 9.15 2.59
CA LEU A 126 -9.31 8.92 1.59
C LEU A 126 -9.81 9.32 0.19
N PRO A 127 -9.23 10.36 -0.47
CA PRO A 127 -9.62 10.73 -1.81
C PRO A 127 -9.21 9.67 -2.83
N ILE A 128 -10.10 9.38 -3.78
CA ILE A 128 -9.90 8.44 -4.88
C ILE A 128 -10.17 9.12 -6.22
N LEU A 129 -9.32 8.87 -7.20
CA LEU A 129 -9.54 9.26 -8.60
C LEU A 129 -9.66 8.00 -9.46
N HIS A 130 -10.68 7.97 -10.31
CA HIS A 130 -10.76 7.05 -11.43
C HIS A 130 -10.61 7.85 -12.72
N THR A 131 -9.69 7.43 -13.60
CA THR A 131 -9.37 8.17 -14.83
C THR A 131 -8.86 7.21 -15.90
N THR A 132 -8.89 7.62 -17.16
CA THR A 132 -8.44 6.77 -18.29
C THR A 132 -7.38 7.50 -19.11
N ARG A 133 -6.38 6.77 -19.59
CA ARG A 133 -5.36 7.25 -20.53
C ARG A 133 -5.12 6.20 -21.61
N GLY A 134 -5.58 6.48 -22.83
CA GLY A 134 -5.58 5.47 -23.89
C GLY A 134 -6.41 4.26 -23.47
N GLU A 135 -5.81 3.07 -23.51
CA GLU A 135 -6.45 1.79 -23.16
C GLU A 135 -6.38 1.47 -21.66
N TRP A 136 -5.71 2.31 -20.87
CA TRP A 136 -5.48 2.06 -19.46
C TRP A 136 -6.52 2.74 -18.58
N HIS A 137 -7.12 1.97 -17.70
CA HIS A 137 -7.99 2.46 -16.64
C HIS A 137 -7.21 2.56 -15.34
N PHE A 138 -7.20 3.75 -14.74
CA PHE A 138 -6.47 4.04 -13.52
C PHE A 138 -7.40 4.23 -12.33
N THR A 139 -6.92 3.79 -11.18
CA THR A 139 -7.38 4.21 -9.86
C THR A 139 -6.20 4.76 -9.08
N ALA A 140 -6.28 6.03 -8.68
CA ALA A 140 -5.24 6.69 -7.89
C ALA A 140 -5.74 7.02 -6.49
N LEU A 141 -4.93 6.74 -5.48
CA LEU A 141 -5.20 7.04 -4.08
C LEU A 141 -3.90 7.22 -3.28
N PHE A 142 -3.93 7.98 -2.19
CA PHE A 142 -2.79 8.08 -1.28
C PHE A 142 -2.52 6.74 -0.59
N SER A 143 -1.23 6.40 -0.44
CA SER A 143 -0.80 5.22 0.28
C SER A 143 -1.26 5.31 1.73
N ASN A 144 -2.11 4.35 2.11
CA ASN A 144 -2.61 4.21 3.47
C ASN A 144 -1.96 2.99 4.15
N THR A 145 -0.63 2.88 4.01
CA THR A 145 0.18 1.80 4.61
C THR A 145 0.85 2.27 5.89
N ALA A 146 1.18 1.34 6.80
CA ALA A 146 1.97 1.60 8.01
C ALA A 146 3.17 2.50 7.74
N ARG A 147 3.94 2.14 6.71
CA ARG A 147 5.16 2.87 6.32
C ARG A 147 4.89 4.30 5.88
N ALA A 148 3.79 4.54 5.17
CA ALA A 148 3.41 5.89 4.77
C ALA A 148 3.03 6.74 6.00
N HIS A 149 2.36 6.15 6.99
CA HIS A 149 2.05 6.82 8.28
C HIS A 149 3.29 7.09 9.11
N GLU A 150 4.16 6.10 9.31
CA GLU A 150 5.41 6.25 10.08
C GLU A 150 6.32 7.34 9.51
N LEU A 151 6.37 7.47 8.19
CA LEU A 151 7.20 8.46 7.52
C LEU A 151 6.50 9.82 7.32
N GLY A 152 5.24 9.99 7.77
CA GLY A 152 4.45 11.20 7.55
C GLY A 152 4.18 11.49 6.06
N ARG A 153 4.13 10.45 5.22
CA ARG A 153 4.00 10.54 3.75
C ARG A 153 2.62 10.13 3.23
N THR A 154 1.62 10.11 4.09
CA THR A 154 0.21 9.76 3.76
C THR A 154 -0.48 10.72 2.79
N LYS A 155 0.12 11.88 2.51
CA LYS A 155 -0.32 12.83 1.48
C LYS A 155 0.71 13.02 0.36
N ASP A 156 1.74 12.18 0.33
CA ASP A 156 2.84 12.28 -0.62
C ASP A 156 2.91 11.06 -1.53
N TRP A 157 2.78 9.86 -0.96
CA TRP A 157 2.86 8.62 -1.73
C TRP A 157 1.52 8.34 -2.38
N VAL A 158 1.49 8.30 -3.70
CA VAL A 158 0.29 8.01 -4.50
C VAL A 158 0.45 6.62 -5.09
N VAL A 159 -0.49 5.72 -4.79
CA VAL A 159 -0.56 4.40 -5.41
C VAL A 159 -1.49 4.50 -6.61
N LEU A 160 -0.97 4.09 -7.76
CA LEU A 160 -1.67 3.99 -9.02
C LEU A 160 -1.93 2.51 -9.29
N TYR A 161 -3.19 2.10 -9.21
CA TYR A 161 -3.65 0.82 -9.74
C TYR A 161 -4.09 1.03 -11.18
N PHE A 162 -3.73 0.14 -12.08
CA PHE A 162 -4.17 0.21 -13.47
C PHE A 162 -4.34 -1.16 -14.07
N PHE A 163 -5.23 -1.25 -15.05
CA PHE A 163 -5.47 -2.47 -15.80
C PHE A 163 -5.73 -2.17 -17.27
N ASP A 164 -5.35 -3.12 -18.10
CA ASP A 164 -5.62 -3.12 -19.54
C ASP A 164 -7.01 -3.72 -19.81
N ASN A 165 -7.37 -3.80 -21.10
CA ASN A 165 -8.60 -4.43 -21.55
C ASN A 165 -8.67 -5.94 -21.23
N HIS A 166 -7.55 -6.57 -20.86
CA HIS A 166 -7.50 -7.97 -20.42
C HIS A 166 -7.64 -8.11 -18.89
N HIS A 167 -7.88 -7.00 -18.18
CA HIS A 167 -8.06 -6.94 -16.73
C HIS A 167 -6.86 -7.43 -15.91
N HIS A 168 -5.64 -7.35 -16.46
CA HIS A 168 -4.44 -7.57 -15.66
C HIS A 168 -4.21 -6.35 -14.76
N GLU A 169 -4.32 -6.53 -13.44
CA GLU A 169 -4.11 -5.45 -12.49
C GLU A 169 -2.62 -5.28 -12.17
N HIS A 170 -2.11 -4.11 -12.47
CA HIS A 170 -0.76 -3.65 -12.19
C HIS A 170 -0.81 -2.46 -11.23
N GLN A 171 0.30 -2.18 -10.57
CA GLN A 171 0.40 -1.00 -9.73
C GLN A 171 1.79 -0.37 -9.73
N HIS A 172 1.81 0.94 -9.53
CA HIS A 172 3.01 1.71 -9.24
C HIS A 172 2.77 2.68 -8.08
N THR A 173 3.82 3.00 -7.34
CA THR A 173 3.77 4.07 -6.34
C THR A 173 4.60 5.25 -6.83
N VAL A 174 3.98 6.43 -6.88
CA VAL A 174 4.64 7.70 -7.18
C VAL A 174 4.92 8.42 -5.87
N VAL A 175 6.14 8.91 -5.69
CA VAL A 175 6.56 9.59 -4.46
C VAL A 175 7.40 10.81 -4.79
N THR A 176 7.58 11.70 -3.80
CA THR A 176 8.58 12.77 -3.91
C THR A 176 9.95 12.19 -3.56
N GLU A 177 10.91 12.34 -4.46
CA GLU A 177 12.27 11.90 -4.23
C GLU A 177 12.98 12.80 -3.22
N THR A 178 13.69 12.19 -2.28
CA THR A 178 14.32 12.90 -1.15
C THR A 178 15.84 12.91 -1.25
N ARG A 179 16.42 12.19 -2.21
CA ARG A 179 17.87 12.04 -2.38
C ARG A 179 18.26 11.92 -3.86
N GLY A 180 19.50 12.27 -4.17
CA GLY A 180 20.07 12.11 -5.51
C GLY A 180 19.63 13.20 -6.49
N SER A 181 19.88 12.97 -7.78
CA SER A 181 19.71 13.97 -8.84
C SER A 181 18.26 14.37 -9.13
N LEU A 182 17.29 13.59 -8.65
CA LEU A 182 15.86 13.86 -8.82
C LEU A 182 15.21 14.42 -7.54
N ILE A 183 15.99 14.95 -6.59
CA ILE A 183 15.44 15.53 -5.35
C ILE A 183 14.30 16.53 -5.65
N ASP A 184 13.26 16.47 -4.83
CA ASP A 184 12.01 17.25 -4.95
C ASP A 184 11.18 16.98 -6.22
N LYS A 185 11.57 16.01 -7.06
CA LYS A 185 10.77 15.55 -8.20
C LYS A 185 9.85 14.41 -7.81
N ARG A 186 8.76 14.26 -8.57
CA ARG A 186 7.88 13.10 -8.52
C ARG A 186 8.52 11.95 -9.29
N VAL A 187 8.67 10.79 -8.66
CA VAL A 187 9.32 9.61 -9.25
C VAL A 187 8.45 8.37 -9.08
N VAL A 188 8.40 7.55 -10.13
CA VAL A 188 7.74 6.24 -10.12
C VAL A 188 8.70 5.21 -9.53
N ARG A 189 8.33 4.60 -8.40
CA ARG A 189 9.18 3.58 -7.76
C ARG A 189 9.34 2.36 -8.65
N GLY A 190 10.60 1.94 -8.83
CA GLY A 190 11.00 0.85 -9.73
C GLY A 190 11.34 1.31 -11.15
N ARG A 191 11.09 2.59 -11.50
CA ARG A 191 11.33 3.18 -12.83
C ARG A 191 12.17 4.45 -12.74
N GLU A 192 13.13 4.47 -11.82
CA GLU A 192 13.94 5.65 -11.53
C GLU A 192 14.82 6.08 -12.71
N GLN A 193 15.27 5.15 -13.55
CA GLN A 193 16.05 5.47 -14.76
C GLN A 193 15.18 6.20 -15.79
N GLU A 194 14.00 5.68 -16.09
CA GLU A 194 13.05 6.32 -17.01
C GLU A 194 12.58 7.69 -16.48
N CYS A 195 12.45 7.85 -15.16
CA CYS A 195 12.20 9.17 -14.56
C CYS A 195 13.34 10.15 -14.84
N ARG A 196 14.60 9.71 -14.76
CA ARG A 196 15.76 10.57 -15.09
C ARG A 196 15.70 11.02 -16.54
N GLU A 197 15.40 10.12 -17.46
CA GLU A 197 15.28 10.41 -18.90
C GLU A 197 14.12 11.39 -19.16
N PHE A 198 12.96 11.16 -18.53
CA PHE A 198 11.80 12.05 -18.62
C PHE A 198 12.13 13.49 -18.19
N TYR A 199 12.84 13.67 -17.07
CA TYR A 199 13.21 15.01 -16.60
C TYR A 199 14.39 15.63 -17.36
N ALA A 200 15.28 14.83 -17.95
CA ALA A 200 16.39 15.32 -18.76
C ALA A 200 15.93 15.81 -20.14
N GLY A 201 14.85 15.22 -20.70
CA GLY A 201 14.26 15.61 -21.98
C GLY A 201 13.25 16.76 -21.90
N ARG A 202 13.13 17.44 -20.75
CA ARG A 202 12.10 18.46 -20.49
C ARG A 202 12.68 19.85 -20.32
#